data_AF-A0A5D4K8T0-F1
#
_entry.id   AF-A0A5D4K8T0-F1
#
_cell.length_a   1.000
_cell.length_b   1.000
_cell.length_c   1.000
_cell.angle_alpha   90.00
_cell.angle_beta   90.00
_cell.angle_gamma   90.00
#
_symmetry.space_group_name_H-M   'P 1'
#
loop_
_entity.id
_entity.type
_entity.pdbx_description
1 polymer ?
#
loop_
_entity_poly.entity_id
_entity_poly.type
_entity_poly.pdbx_seq_one_letter_code
_entity_poly.pdbx_strand_id
1 'polypeptide(L)'
;MEGSFLLVEERFGLNDIFVISLIIVLYGLIFTLKSPFRNRMISFLLILWGIVIAGLFDNTLGASPYDYYDIMDGEKYTGMDLVAYLLYGPFGYFFIYIMEKWKIKNIRL
;
A
#
# COMPACT_ATOMS: atom_id res chain seq x y z
N MET A 1 23.08 16.99 20.35
CA MET A 1 22.06 16.94 19.29
C MET A 1 22.29 15.65 18.53
N GLU A 2 21.78 14.53 19.07
CA GLU A 2 21.88 13.24 18.41
C GLU A 2 20.78 13.17 17.35
N GLY A 3 21.18 13.28 16.09
CA GLY A 3 20.31 12.97 14.97
C GLY A 3 20.07 11.46 14.96
N SER A 4 19.14 11.01 15.78
CA SER A 4 18.57 9.67 15.64
C SER A 4 17.98 9.61 14.24
N PHE A 5 18.51 8.70 13.42
CA PHE A 5 18.03 8.47 12.07
C PHE A 5 16.52 8.22 12.14
N LEU A 6 15.72 9.08 11.50
CA LEU A 6 14.25 9.03 11.37
C LEU A 6 13.70 7.71 10.75
N LEU A 7 14.54 6.69 10.60
CA LEU A 7 14.27 5.46 9.87
C LEU A 7 14.50 4.20 10.70
N VAL A 8 15.01 4.31 11.92
CA VAL A 8 15.29 3.12 12.75
C VAL A 8 14.01 2.68 13.41
N GLU A 9 13.55 1.49 13.04
CA GLU A 9 12.47 0.80 13.72
C GLU A 9 12.98 0.33 15.09
N GLU A 10 12.43 0.88 16.17
CA GLU A 10 12.85 0.53 17.53
C GLU A 10 12.28 -0.83 17.99
N ARG A 11 11.15 -1.28 17.41
CA ARG A 11 10.45 -2.49 17.85
C ARG A 11 10.04 -3.39 16.70
N PHE A 12 11.01 -3.78 15.86
CA PHE A 12 10.75 -4.73 14.79
C PHE A 12 10.24 -6.07 15.33
N GLY A 13 9.04 -6.46 14.90
CA GLY A 13 8.29 -7.59 15.45
C GLY A 13 7.57 -8.43 14.40
N LEU A 14 6.62 -9.23 14.87
CA LEU A 14 5.84 -10.14 14.01
C LEU A 14 4.93 -9.39 13.04
N ASN A 15 4.43 -8.21 13.43
CA ASN A 15 3.63 -7.35 12.56
C ASN A 15 4.43 -6.94 11.32
N ASP A 16 5.66 -6.47 11.51
CA ASP A 16 6.50 -5.99 10.40
C ASP A 16 6.86 -7.10 9.42
N ILE A 17 7.20 -8.28 9.95
CA ILE A 17 7.44 -9.48 9.14
C ILE A 17 6.18 -9.84 8.35
N PHE A 18 5.01 -9.76 8.98
CA PHE A 18 3.73 -10.05 8.31
C PHE A 18 3.47 -9.05 7.18
N VAL A 19 3.64 -7.74 7.42
CA VAL A 19 3.46 -6.68 6.41
C VAL A 19 4.42 -6.87 5.24
N ILE A 20 5.72 -7.06 5.52
CA ILE A 20 6.73 -7.30 4.48
C ILE A 20 6.41 -8.57 3.67
N SER A 21 6.03 -9.65 4.34
CA SER A 21 5.67 -10.91 3.69
C SER A 21 4.45 -10.72 2.79
N LEU A 22 3.45 -9.97 3.25
CA LEU A 22 2.24 -9.69 2.49
C LEU A 22 2.54 -8.82 1.26
N ILE A 23 3.40 -7.80 1.40
CA ILE A 23 3.90 -6.99 0.27
C ILE A 23 4.57 -7.90 -0.77
N ILE A 24 5.50 -8.76 -0.35
CA ILE A 24 6.21 -9.68 -1.25
C ILE A 24 5.22 -10.60 -1.99
N VAL A 25 4.25 -11.17 -1.27
CA VAL A 25 3.24 -12.06 -1.86
C VAL A 25 2.37 -11.29 -2.86
N LEU A 26 1.84 -10.13 -2.49
CA LEU A 26 0.92 -9.38 -3.33
C LEU A 26 1.60 -8.83 -4.59
N TYR A 27 2.79 -8.24 -4.47
CA TYR A 27 3.55 -7.80 -5.64
C TYR A 27 4.02 -8.99 -6.48
N GLY A 28 4.43 -10.10 -5.86
CA GLY A 28 4.73 -11.35 -6.55
C GLY A 28 3.55 -11.88 -7.37
N LEU A 29 2.33 -11.78 -6.84
CA LEU A 29 1.09 -12.10 -7.57
C LEU A 29 0.88 -11.15 -8.77
N ILE A 30 1.18 -9.86 -8.65
CA ILE A 30 1.07 -8.91 -9.78
C ILE A 30 2.02 -9.31 -10.92
N PHE A 31 3.24 -9.75 -10.60
CA PHE A 31 4.22 -10.16 -11.61
C PHE A 31 3.94 -11.55 -12.22
N THR A 32 3.34 -12.47 -11.47
CA THR A 32 3.06 -13.84 -11.92
C THR A 32 1.72 -13.96 -12.65
N LEU A 33 0.72 -13.18 -12.26
CA LEU A 33 -0.58 -13.17 -12.91
C LEU A 33 -0.49 -12.49 -14.27
N LYS A 34 -1.16 -13.09 -15.27
CA LYS A 34 -1.34 -12.44 -16.56
C LYS A 34 -2.23 -11.21 -16.38
N SER A 35 -1.61 -10.04 -16.42
CA SER A 35 -2.30 -8.76 -16.35
C SER A 35 -3.34 -8.67 -17.49
N PRO A 36 -4.61 -8.30 -17.21
CA PRO A 36 -5.62 -8.11 -18.24
C PRO A 36 -5.39 -6.81 -19.02
N PHE A 37 -4.56 -5.91 -18.49
CA PHE A 37 -4.29 -4.60 -19.07
C PHE A 37 -3.32 -4.69 -20.24
N ARG A 38 -3.61 -3.94 -21.31
CA ARG A 38 -2.77 -3.95 -22.53
C ARG A 38 -1.41 -3.28 -22.31
N ASN A 39 -1.34 -2.28 -21.42
CA ASN A 39 -0.13 -1.49 -21.17
C ASN A 39 0.31 -1.65 -19.70
N ARG A 40 1.60 -1.98 -19.48
CA ARG A 40 2.20 -2.10 -18.14
C ARG A 40 2.20 -0.77 -17.38
N MET A 41 2.21 0.37 -18.06
CA MET A 41 2.08 1.68 -17.43
C MET A 41 0.75 1.81 -16.67
N ILE A 42 -0.33 1.20 -17.16
CA ILE A 42 -1.62 1.21 -16.46
C ILE A 42 -1.49 0.48 -15.13
N SER A 43 -0.82 -0.67 -15.11
CA SER A 43 -0.58 -1.42 -13.87
C SER A 43 0.20 -0.57 -12.86
N PHE A 44 1.24 0.13 -13.31
CA PHE A 44 2.01 1.04 -12.46
C PHE A 44 1.16 2.20 -11.93
N LEU A 45 0.37 2.85 -12.79
CA LEU A 45 -0.52 3.94 -12.40
C LEU A 45 -1.59 3.50 -11.39
N LEU A 46 -2.14 2.29 -11.55
CA LEU A 46 -3.11 1.73 -10.60
C LEU A 46 -2.48 1.45 -9.23
N ILE A 47 -1.24 0.95 -9.21
CA ILE A 47 -0.48 0.77 -7.95
C ILE A 47 -0.23 2.13 -7.30
N LEU A 48 0.27 3.11 -8.06
CA LEU A 48 0.54 4.46 -7.54
C LEU A 48 -0.74 5.13 -7.04
N TRP A 49 -1.83 4.98 -7.78
CA TRP A 49 -3.15 5.49 -7.40
C TRP A 49 -3.64 4.85 -6.09
N GLY A 50 -3.47 3.53 -5.92
CA GLY A 50 -3.79 2.83 -4.69
C GLY A 50 -3.02 3.36 -3.49
N ILE A 51 -1.70 3.53 -3.62
CA ILE A 51 -0.84 4.11 -2.57
C ILE A 51 -1.31 5.51 -2.19
N VAL A 52 -1.51 6.39 -3.19
CA VAL A 52 -1.86 7.79 -2.95
C VAL A 52 -3.24 7.95 -2.35
N ILE A 53 -4.26 7.30 -2.92
CA ILE A 53 -5.64 7.46 -2.44
C ILE A 53 -5.80 6.82 -1.07
N ALA A 54 -5.38 5.56 -0.88
CA ALA A 54 -5.51 4.93 0.42
C ALA A 54 -4.68 5.67 1.48
N GLY A 55 -3.43 6.04 1.17
CA GLY A 55 -2.59 6.82 2.09
C GLY A 55 -3.21 8.16 2.46
N LEU A 56 -3.81 8.88 1.50
CA LEU A 56 -4.50 10.14 1.78
C LEU A 56 -5.69 9.94 2.72
N PHE A 57 -6.53 8.93 2.46
CA PHE A 57 -7.70 8.66 3.30
C PHE A 57 -7.29 8.20 4.71
N ASP A 58 -6.35 7.27 4.78
CA ASP A 58 -5.82 6.71 6.01
C ASP A 58 -5.24 7.82 6.91
N ASN A 59 -4.37 8.68 6.37
CA ASN A 59 -3.85 9.84 7.09
C ASN A 59 -4.93 10.86 7.44
N THR A 60 -5.90 11.10 6.56
CA THR A 60 -6.99 12.04 6.86
C THR A 60 -7.82 11.56 8.04
N LEU A 61 -8.07 10.24 8.14
CA LEU A 61 -8.89 9.66 9.18
C LEU A 61 -8.13 9.45 10.49
N GLY A 62 -6.87 9.05 10.43
CA GLY A 62 -6.04 8.78 11.61
C GLY A 62 -5.26 9.98 12.13
N ALA A 63 -5.08 11.04 11.34
CA ALA A 63 -4.47 12.27 11.84
C ALA A 63 -5.53 13.25 12.38
N SER A 64 -5.05 14.20 13.20
CA SER A 64 -5.84 15.37 13.59
C SER A 64 -6.35 16.12 12.35
N PRO A 65 -7.64 16.51 12.29
CA PRO A 65 -8.58 16.64 13.41
C PRO A 65 -9.48 15.43 13.68
N TYR A 66 -9.46 14.40 12.83
CA TYR A 66 -10.42 13.29 12.95
C TYR A 66 -9.99 12.27 14.00
N ASP A 67 -8.72 11.85 13.93
CA ASP A 67 -8.09 10.98 14.94
C ASP A 67 -8.95 9.75 15.31
N TYR A 68 -9.46 9.05 14.28
CA TYR A 68 -10.36 7.91 14.46
C TYR A 68 -9.62 6.63 14.89
N TYR A 69 -8.34 6.51 14.53
CA TYR A 69 -7.47 5.39 14.90
C TYR A 69 -6.00 5.74 14.67
N ASP A 70 -5.12 5.07 15.42
CA ASP A 70 -3.67 5.12 15.21
C ASP A 70 -3.29 4.26 14.00
N ILE A 71 -2.56 4.85 13.06
CA ILE A 71 -2.10 4.17 11.85
C ILE A 71 -0.79 3.43 12.09
N MET A 72 0.09 4.01 12.91
CA MET A 72 1.46 3.54 13.13
C MET A 72 1.67 3.11 14.59
N ASP A 73 2.68 2.27 14.82
CA ASP A 73 2.94 1.66 16.14
C ASP A 73 3.43 2.66 17.21
N GLY A 74 3.78 3.89 16.83
CA GLY A 74 4.22 4.93 17.75
C GLY A 74 4.11 6.35 17.20
N GLU A 75 4.43 7.32 18.06
CA GLU A 75 4.31 8.76 17.75
C GLU A 75 5.33 9.24 16.69
N LYS A 76 6.43 8.50 16.52
CA LYS A 76 7.50 8.85 15.59
C LYS A 76 7.37 7.99 14.34
N TYR A 77 7.38 8.67 13.20
CA TYR A 77 7.52 8.00 11.93
C TYR A 77 8.83 7.20 11.85
N THR A 78 8.73 5.94 11.47
CA THR A 78 9.86 5.04 11.22
C THR A 78 9.97 4.68 9.73
N GLY A 79 11.04 3.97 9.37
CA GLY A 79 11.18 3.44 8.01
C GLY A 79 10.15 2.36 7.69
N MET A 80 9.65 1.66 8.71
CA MET A 80 8.66 0.60 8.54
C MET A 80 7.27 1.16 8.20
N ASP A 81 6.94 2.32 8.74
CA ASP A 81 5.73 3.07 8.37
C ASP A 81 5.68 3.38 6.87
N LEU A 82 6.82 3.74 6.27
CA LEU A 82 6.94 3.94 4.82
C LEU A 82 6.74 2.64 4.03
N VAL A 83 7.24 1.52 4.57
CA VAL A 83 7.05 0.20 3.96
C VAL A 83 5.58 -0.21 4.02
N ALA A 84 4.88 0.08 5.11
CA ALA A 84 3.47 -0.23 5.26
C ALA A 84 2.61 0.43 4.16
N TYR A 85 2.91 1.66 3.75
CA TYR A 85 2.21 2.32 2.65
C TYR A 85 2.33 1.59 1.30
N LEU A 86 3.40 0.82 1.06
CA LEU A 86 3.52 0.03 -0.17
C LEU A 86 2.44 -1.06 -0.26
N LEU A 87 1.87 -1.48 0.87
CA LEU A 87 0.80 -2.47 0.91
C LEU A 87 -0.47 -1.97 0.21
N TYR A 88 -0.72 -0.66 0.17
CA TYR A 88 -1.91 -0.06 -0.43
C TYR A 88 -1.97 -0.19 -1.95
N GLY A 89 -0.80 -0.18 -2.60
CA GLY A 89 -0.72 -0.23 -4.06
C GLY A 89 -1.33 -1.49 -4.69
N PRO A 90 -0.95 -2.70 -4.22
CA PRO A 90 -1.52 -3.94 -4.72
C PRO A 90 -3.05 -4.02 -4.57
N PHE A 91 -3.64 -3.48 -3.51
CA PHE A 91 -5.10 -3.47 -3.37
C PHE A 91 -5.77 -2.62 -4.45
N GLY A 92 -5.21 -1.45 -4.79
CA GLY A 92 -5.67 -0.64 -5.92
C GLY A 92 -5.59 -1.37 -7.26
N TYR A 93 -4.47 -2.07 -7.51
CA TYR A 93 -4.30 -2.91 -8.69
C TYR A 93 -5.33 -4.06 -8.75
N PHE A 94 -5.45 -4.84 -7.67
CA PHE A 94 -6.29 -6.03 -7.64
C PHE A 94 -7.78 -5.69 -7.72
N PHE A 95 -8.21 -4.57 -7.14
CA PHE A 95 -9.58 -4.10 -7.27
C PHE A 95 -9.97 -3.93 -8.75
N ILE A 96 -9.16 -3.20 -9.52
CA ILE A 96 -9.42 -2.99 -10.96
C ILE A 96 -9.19 -4.28 -11.76
N TYR A 97 -8.18 -5.08 -11.40
CA TYR A 97 -7.95 -6.40 -12.03
C TYR A 97 -9.19 -7.28 -11.97
N ILE A 98 -9.84 -7.37 -10.80
CA ILE A 98 -11.06 -8.19 -10.61
C ILE A 98 -12.22 -7.63 -11.43
N MET A 99 -12.40 -6.30 -11.41
CA MET A 99 -13.44 -5.62 -12.18
C MET A 99 -13.31 -5.90 -13.68
N GLU A 100 -12.09 -5.82 -14.22
CA GLU A 100 -11.79 -6.10 -15.63
C GLU A 100 -11.96 -7.60 -15.96
N LYS A 101 -11.39 -8.48 -15.13
CA LYS A 101 -11.42 -9.94 -15.34
C LYS A 101 -12.83 -10.50 -15.36
N TRP A 102 -13.72 -9.99 -14.52
CA TRP A 102 -15.12 -10.42 -14.45
C TRP A 102 -16.07 -9.56 -15.28
N LYS A 103 -15.54 -8.56 -16.00
CA LYS A 103 -16.34 -7.64 -16.84
C LYS A 103 -17.53 -7.02 -16.08
N ILE A 104 -17.34 -6.74 -14.79
CA ILE A 104 -18.40 -6.20 -13.90
C ILE A 104 -18.90 -4.85 -14.44
N LYS A 105 -18.03 -4.13 -15.14
CA LYS A 105 -18.36 -3.03 -16.05
C LYS A 105 -17.51 -3.20 -17.32
N ASN A 106 -18.02 -2.77 -18.48
CA ASN A 106 -17.25 -2.67 -19.73
C ASN A 106 -16.23 -1.51 -19.64
N ILE A 107 -15.35 -1.57 -18.65
CA ILE A 107 -14.16 -0.74 -18.59
C ILE A 107 -13.19 -1.34 -19.61
N ARG A 108 -12.53 -0.51 -20.41
CA ARG A 108 -11.50 -0.95 -21.38
C ARG A 108 -10.24 -0.15 -21.06
N LEU A 109 -9.37 -0.73 -20.23
CA LEU A 109 -8.09 -0.14 -19.81
C LEU A 109 -6.91 -0.78 -20.56
#